data_AF-A0A845VZL9-F1
#
_entry.id   AF-A0A845VZL9-F1
#
_cell.length_a   1.000
_cell.length_b   1.000
_cell.length_c   1.000
_cell.angle_alpha   90.00
_cell.angle_beta   90.00
_cell.angle_gamma   90.00
#
_symmetry.space_group_name_H-M   'P 1'
#
loop_
_entity.id
_entity.type
_entity.pdbx_description
1 polymer ?
#
loop_
_entity_poly.entity_id
_entity_poly.type
_entity_poly.pdbx_seq_one_letter_code
_entity_poly.pdbx_strand_id
1 'polypeptide(L)'
;MLDWKSLRIWLLAFVFGATLSVMGKVIWYPTTSARPITPFEFPATVPLPEWQPLESQGLTGQTAVDKTLQAGKHYRYIQNDLPLDIKMRYLVQSGGDINKFLQKYIGIEPASQELIVSRQQKKIGFHRLFVYQERAYLSSCINPRGGSMVTSYQFKKNRDIYDVRSRRLLLWLLGQVKLQDNRCLWAHLSIPLENSSPEAAYQVLENVWPDWYDWWYLHFPKP
;
A
#
# COMPACT_ATOMS: atom_id res chain seq x y z
N MET A 1 -26.66 22.50 40.24
CA MET A 1 -25.21 22.70 39.99
C MET A 1 -24.49 21.54 40.65
N LEU A 2 -23.74 20.73 39.89
CA LEU A 2 -22.96 19.64 40.50
C LEU A 2 -21.86 20.27 41.37
N ASP A 3 -21.79 19.93 42.65
CA ASP A 3 -20.67 20.31 43.52
C ASP A 3 -19.38 19.72 42.92
N TRP A 4 -18.37 20.57 42.77
CA TRP A 4 -17.04 20.21 42.27
C TRP A 4 -16.45 19.00 43.01
N LYS A 5 -16.74 18.85 44.31
CA LYS A 5 -16.32 17.70 45.11
C LYS A 5 -16.96 16.40 44.62
N SER A 6 -18.27 16.42 44.38
CA SER A 6 -19.01 15.26 43.85
C SER A 6 -18.57 14.91 42.43
N LEU A 7 -18.36 15.92 41.57
CA LEU A 7 -17.83 15.71 40.22
C LEU A 7 -16.43 15.05 40.26
N ARG A 8 -15.55 15.55 41.13
CA ARG A 8 -14.20 15.02 41.32
C ARG A 8 -14.22 13.57 41.80
N ILE A 9 -15.08 13.23 42.76
CA ILE A 9 -15.20 11.86 43.28
C ILE A 9 -15.68 10.92 42.17
N TRP A 10 -16.68 11.33 41.39
CA TRP A 10 -17.17 10.54 40.25
C TRP A 10 -16.11 10.30 39.19
N LEU A 11 -15.34 11.33 38.83
CA LEU A 11 -14.23 11.19 37.87
C LEU A 11 -13.15 10.24 38.39
N LEU A 12 -12.77 10.34 39.67
CA LEU A 12 -11.78 9.46 40.28
C LEU A 12 -12.26 8.01 40.34
N ALA A 13 -13.51 7.77 40.75
CA ALA A 13 -14.09 6.44 40.78
C ALA A 13 -14.17 5.82 39.38
N PHE A 14 -14.55 6.64 38.38
CA PHE A 14 -14.58 6.21 36.98
C PHE A 14 -13.19 5.82 36.46
N VAL A 15 -12.16 6.66 36.69
CA VAL A 15 -10.78 6.38 36.27
C VAL A 15 -10.23 5.14 36.97
N PHE A 16 -10.47 5.00 38.27
CA PHE A 16 -10.04 3.84 39.04
C PHE A 16 -10.69 2.55 38.55
N GLY A 17 -12.02 2.55 38.36
CA GLY A 17 -12.76 1.40 37.83
C GLY A 17 -12.34 1.04 36.41
N ALA A 18 -12.11 2.03 35.54
CA ALA A 18 -11.61 1.81 34.19
C ALA A 18 -10.21 1.18 34.21
N THR A 19 -9.33 1.66 35.09
CA THR A 19 -7.96 1.14 35.23
C THR A 19 -7.96 -0.31 35.71
N LEU A 20 -8.73 -0.63 36.76
CA LEU A 20 -8.90 -2.00 37.24
C LEU A 20 -9.46 -2.93 36.16
N SER A 21 -10.44 -2.47 35.38
CA SER A 21 -11.02 -3.24 34.28
C SER A 21 -10.01 -3.53 33.17
N VAL A 22 -9.19 -2.55 32.79
CA VAL A 22 -8.11 -2.72 31.80
C VAL A 22 -7.05 -3.69 32.34
N MET A 23 -6.65 -3.54 33.60
CA MET A 23 -5.64 -4.39 34.23
C MET A 23 -6.12 -5.83 34.35
N GLY A 24 -7.37 -6.03 34.77
CA GLY A 24 -8.04 -7.34 34.77
C GLY A 24 -8.07 -7.95 33.37
N LYS A 25 -8.43 -7.16 32.34
CA LYS A 25 -8.40 -7.63 30.95
C LYS A 25 -7.00 -8.07 30.52
N VAL A 26 -5.94 -7.33 30.86
CA VAL A 26 -4.56 -7.67 30.50
C VAL A 26 -4.09 -8.96 31.18
N ILE A 27 -4.47 -9.19 32.44
CA ILE A 27 -4.10 -10.39 33.19
C ILE A 27 -4.84 -11.63 32.67
N TRP A 28 -6.14 -11.50 32.39
CA TRP A 28 -7.00 -12.64 32.00
C TRP A 28 -6.93 -12.93 30.50
N TYR A 29 -6.67 -11.91 29.69
CA TYR A 29 -6.52 -12.00 28.24
C TYR A 29 -5.21 -11.32 27.82
N PRO A 30 -4.04 -11.89 28.19
CA PRO A 30 -2.77 -11.36 27.73
C PRO A 30 -2.78 -11.35 26.21
N THR A 31 -2.75 -10.16 25.61
CA THR A 31 -2.68 -9.98 24.16
C THR A 31 -1.29 -10.37 23.67
N THR A 32 -0.99 -11.67 23.64
CA THR A 32 0.00 -12.26 22.73
C THR A 32 -0.58 -12.26 21.32
N SER A 33 -0.95 -11.09 20.80
CA SER A 33 -1.32 -10.92 19.40
C SER A 33 -0.07 -10.58 18.60
N ALA A 34 0.87 -11.54 18.54
CA ALA A 34 1.45 -11.82 17.24
C ALA A 34 0.32 -12.47 16.42
N ARG A 35 -0.65 -11.66 15.97
CA ARG A 35 -1.64 -12.13 15.01
C ARG A 35 -0.81 -12.74 13.88
N PRO A 36 -0.94 -14.05 13.59
CA PRO A 36 -0.25 -14.61 12.46
C PRO A 36 -0.65 -13.75 11.27
N ILE A 37 0.34 -13.14 10.62
CA ILE A 37 0.08 -12.40 9.40
C ILE A 37 -0.45 -13.46 8.45
N THR A 38 -1.75 -13.44 8.17
CA THR A 38 -2.34 -14.36 7.21
C THR A 38 -1.54 -14.18 5.92
N PRO A 39 -0.85 -15.23 5.44
CA PRO A 39 -0.06 -15.11 4.23
C PRO A 39 -1.00 -14.64 3.12
N PHE A 40 -0.68 -13.51 2.51
CA PHE A 40 -1.48 -12.97 1.43
C PHE A 40 -1.06 -13.61 0.13
N GLU A 41 -2.00 -14.25 -0.55
CA GLU A 41 -1.79 -14.83 -1.87
C GLU A 41 -2.37 -13.93 -2.95
N PHE A 42 -1.53 -13.60 -3.93
CA PHE A 42 -1.95 -12.84 -5.09
C PHE A 42 -2.78 -13.74 -6.03
N PRO A 43 -3.91 -13.23 -6.58
CA PRO A 43 -4.74 -14.00 -7.51
C PRO A 43 -3.95 -14.41 -8.75
N ALA A 44 -4.33 -15.50 -9.40
CA ALA A 44 -3.72 -15.98 -10.65
C ALA A 44 -3.68 -14.88 -11.72
N THR A 45 -4.78 -14.15 -11.87
CA THR A 45 -4.95 -13.11 -12.88
C THR A 45 -5.71 -11.93 -12.29
N VAL A 46 -5.44 -10.73 -12.79
CA VAL A 46 -6.27 -9.54 -12.54
C VAL A 46 -6.84 -9.12 -13.89
N PRO A 47 -8.15 -8.93 -14.04
CA PRO A 47 -8.73 -8.56 -15.32
C PRO A 47 -8.25 -7.17 -15.74
N LEU A 48 -7.79 -7.07 -16.98
CA LEU A 48 -7.45 -5.82 -17.65
C LEU A 48 -8.21 -5.79 -19.00
N PRO A 49 -9.05 -4.79 -19.27
CA PRO A 49 -9.77 -4.68 -20.53
C PRO A 49 -8.80 -4.69 -21.72
N GLU A 50 -9.13 -5.43 -22.78
CA GLU A 50 -8.35 -5.50 -24.03
C GLU A 50 -6.94 -6.14 -23.93
N TRP A 51 -6.46 -6.46 -22.73
CA TRP A 51 -5.19 -7.12 -22.48
C TRP A 51 -5.36 -8.61 -22.26
N GLN A 52 -4.66 -9.44 -23.03
CA GLN A 52 -4.72 -10.89 -22.88
C GLN A 52 -3.75 -11.32 -21.77
N PRO A 53 -4.21 -12.00 -20.70
CA PRO A 53 -3.34 -12.46 -19.63
C PRO A 53 -2.47 -13.63 -20.10
N LEU A 54 -1.19 -13.57 -19.75
CA LEU A 54 -0.24 -14.68 -19.87
C LEU A 54 0.00 -15.31 -18.49
N GLU A 55 0.79 -16.38 -18.44
CA GLU A 55 1.13 -17.05 -17.19
C GLU A 55 1.84 -16.09 -16.22
N SER A 56 1.29 -15.98 -15.01
CA SER A 56 1.83 -15.17 -13.93
C SER A 56 2.69 -16.00 -12.98
N GLN A 57 3.70 -15.36 -12.39
CA GLN A 57 4.71 -16.04 -11.56
C GLN A 57 4.86 -15.33 -10.21
N GLY A 58 5.08 -16.11 -9.15
CA GLY A 58 5.40 -15.55 -7.83
C GLY A 58 6.77 -14.86 -7.84
N LEU A 59 6.91 -13.73 -7.16
CA LEU A 59 8.22 -13.11 -6.93
C LEU A 59 8.88 -13.80 -5.73
N THR A 60 9.52 -14.94 -5.96
CA THR A 60 10.20 -15.74 -4.93
C THR A 60 11.57 -15.18 -4.55
N GLY A 61 12.02 -15.44 -3.32
CA GLY A 61 13.41 -15.20 -2.86
C GLY A 61 13.66 -13.87 -2.12
N GLN A 62 12.73 -12.90 -2.16
CA GLN A 62 12.90 -11.61 -1.47
C GLN A 62 12.25 -11.57 -0.07
N THR A 63 11.22 -12.37 0.17
CA THR A 63 10.39 -12.34 1.40
C THR A 63 11.09 -12.89 2.65
N ALA A 64 12.00 -13.87 2.50
CA ALA A 64 12.68 -14.50 3.64
C ALA A 64 13.69 -13.57 4.35
N VAL A 65 14.29 -12.65 3.59
CA VAL A 65 15.30 -11.69 4.10
C VAL A 65 14.63 -10.37 4.51
N ASP A 66 13.58 -9.97 3.81
CA ASP A 66 12.91 -8.69 4.02
C ASP A 66 11.54 -8.84 4.69
N LYS A 67 11.50 -8.60 6.01
CA LYS A 67 10.26 -8.63 6.81
C LYS A 67 9.19 -7.63 6.35
N THR A 68 9.57 -6.63 5.54
CA THR A 68 8.61 -5.66 4.99
C THR A 68 7.89 -6.19 3.75
N LEU A 69 8.43 -7.19 3.05
CA LEU A 69 7.80 -7.79 1.88
C LEU A 69 7.04 -9.06 2.31
N GLN A 70 5.72 -9.03 2.23
CA GLN A 70 4.89 -10.19 2.58
C GLN A 70 4.71 -11.14 1.41
N ALA A 71 4.46 -10.60 0.22
CA ALA A 71 4.24 -11.37 -0.99
C ALA A 71 4.55 -10.51 -2.23
N GLY A 72 4.77 -11.15 -3.36
CA GLY A 72 4.86 -10.46 -4.64
C GLY A 72 4.48 -11.36 -5.80
N LYS A 73 4.01 -10.75 -6.89
CA LYS A 73 3.62 -11.44 -8.11
C LYS A 73 4.00 -10.63 -9.34
N HIS A 74 4.43 -11.34 -10.37
CA HIS A 74 4.69 -10.82 -11.70
C HIS A 74 3.56 -11.28 -12.61
N TYR A 75 2.77 -10.31 -13.06
CA TYR A 75 1.74 -10.51 -14.07
C TYR A 75 2.28 -10.10 -15.43
N ARG A 76 1.91 -10.85 -16.45
CA ARG A 76 2.27 -10.61 -17.84
C ARG A 76 1.00 -10.54 -18.67
N TYR A 77 0.93 -9.55 -19.54
CA TYR A 77 -0.17 -9.37 -20.48
C TYR A 77 0.39 -9.03 -21.85
N ILE A 78 -0.42 -9.24 -22.89
CA ILE A 78 -0.09 -8.86 -24.26
C ILE A 78 -1.30 -8.22 -24.93
N GLN A 79 -1.05 -7.18 -25.73
CA GLN A 79 -2.04 -6.52 -26.58
C GLN A 79 -1.35 -6.10 -27.88
N ASN A 80 -1.80 -6.60 -29.04
CA ASN A 80 -1.22 -6.27 -30.35
C ASN A 80 0.32 -6.41 -30.38
N ASP A 81 0.83 -7.55 -29.91
CA ASP A 81 2.26 -7.86 -29.77
C ASP A 81 3.06 -6.99 -28.78
N LEU A 82 2.45 -6.00 -28.14
CA LEU A 82 3.07 -5.21 -27.09
C LEU A 82 2.97 -5.95 -25.73
N PRO A 83 4.09 -6.35 -25.10
CA PRO A 83 4.06 -6.98 -23.80
C PRO A 83 3.95 -5.94 -22.68
N LEU A 84 3.10 -6.23 -21.69
CA LEU A 84 2.95 -5.46 -20.46
C LEU A 84 3.32 -6.33 -19.26
N ASP A 85 4.32 -5.89 -18.51
CA ASP A 85 4.78 -6.53 -17.28
C ASP A 85 4.34 -5.72 -16.07
N ILE A 86 3.68 -6.37 -15.12
CA ILE A 86 3.26 -5.74 -13.86
C ILE A 86 3.84 -6.53 -12.69
N LYS A 87 4.81 -5.93 -12.00
CA LYS A 87 5.32 -6.47 -10.72
C LYS A 87 4.55 -5.82 -9.59
N MET A 88 3.78 -6.62 -8.87
CA MET A 88 3.02 -6.20 -7.70
C MET A 88 3.67 -6.75 -6.44
N ARG A 89 3.87 -5.90 -5.43
CA ARG A 89 4.45 -6.29 -4.14
C ARG A 89 3.57 -5.83 -3.00
N TYR A 90 3.26 -6.72 -2.07
CA TYR A 90 2.56 -6.38 -0.85
C TYR A 90 3.57 -6.08 0.25
N LEU A 91 3.73 -4.79 0.54
CA LEU A 91 4.64 -4.28 1.55
C LEU A 91 3.87 -3.97 2.83
N VAL A 92 4.35 -4.49 3.95
CA VAL A 92 3.92 -4.11 5.30
C VAL A 92 4.99 -3.23 5.94
N GLN A 93 4.58 -2.28 6.76
CA GLN A 93 5.50 -1.32 7.40
C GLN A 93 6.26 -0.44 6.39
N SER A 94 5.61 -0.14 5.25
CA SER A 94 6.14 0.73 4.22
C SER A 94 5.98 2.22 4.59
N GLY A 95 6.89 3.04 4.06
CA GLY A 95 6.78 4.50 4.07
C GLY A 95 6.18 5.08 2.79
N GLY A 96 5.86 4.26 1.78
CA GLY A 96 5.29 4.73 0.51
C GLY A 96 6.25 5.54 -0.36
N ASP A 97 7.57 5.37 -0.18
CA ASP A 97 8.59 6.17 -0.84
C ASP A 97 9.18 5.46 -2.07
N ILE A 98 8.95 6.04 -3.25
CA ILE A 98 9.38 5.40 -4.49
C ILE A 98 10.89 5.36 -4.66
N ASN A 99 11.62 6.36 -4.19
CA ASN A 99 13.07 6.37 -4.34
C ASN A 99 13.69 5.21 -3.54
N LYS A 100 13.20 5.00 -2.31
CA LYS A 100 13.58 3.84 -1.49
C LYS A 100 13.12 2.52 -2.11
N PHE A 101 11.92 2.48 -2.70
CA PHE A 101 11.42 1.29 -3.38
C PHE A 101 12.30 0.90 -4.58
N LEU A 102 12.60 1.86 -5.46
CA LEU A 102 13.40 1.62 -6.65
C LEU A 102 14.82 1.17 -6.29
N GLN A 103 15.44 1.81 -5.29
CA GLN A 103 16.75 1.40 -4.80
C GLN A 103 16.71 -0.03 -4.24
N LYS A 104 15.75 -0.35 -3.37
CA LYS A 104 15.70 -1.62 -2.65
C LYS A 104 15.28 -2.82 -3.50
N TYR A 105 14.29 -2.65 -4.37
CA TYR A 105 13.64 -3.78 -5.06
C TYR A 105 13.93 -3.85 -6.56
N ILE A 106 14.38 -2.74 -7.16
CA ILE A 106 14.70 -2.67 -8.59
C ILE A 106 16.21 -2.49 -8.81
N GLY A 107 16.93 -1.88 -7.86
CA GLY A 107 18.36 -1.59 -7.97
C GLY A 107 18.68 -0.31 -8.75
N ILE A 108 17.74 0.64 -8.82
CA ILE A 108 17.98 1.93 -9.47
C ILE A 108 18.60 2.90 -8.46
N GLU A 109 19.82 3.32 -8.74
CA GLU A 109 20.56 4.27 -7.91
C GLU A 109 19.89 5.65 -7.88
N PRO A 110 19.99 6.40 -6.77
CA PRO A 110 19.37 7.73 -6.63
C PRO A 110 19.72 8.73 -7.75
N ALA A 111 20.96 8.68 -8.26
CA ALA A 111 21.41 9.58 -9.34
C ALA A 111 20.65 9.37 -10.66
N SER A 112 20.15 8.16 -10.92
CA SER A 112 19.35 7.86 -12.12
C SER A 112 17.87 8.24 -11.98
N GLN A 113 17.46 8.81 -10.83
CA GLN A 113 16.07 9.12 -10.50
C GLN A 113 15.67 10.57 -10.86
N GLU A 114 16.57 11.39 -11.41
CA GLU A 114 16.31 12.78 -11.77
C GLU A 114 15.35 12.94 -12.97
N LEU A 115 15.22 11.90 -13.80
CA LEU A 115 14.33 11.88 -14.98
C LEU A 115 12.92 11.35 -14.68
N ILE A 116 12.56 11.22 -13.40
CA ILE A 116 11.26 10.67 -13.03
C ILE A 116 10.18 11.76 -13.02
N VAL A 117 9.22 11.64 -13.92
CA VAL A 117 8.06 12.53 -14.02
C VAL A 117 6.99 12.08 -13.03
N SER A 118 6.55 12.98 -12.14
CA SER A 118 5.39 12.72 -11.29
C SER A 118 4.13 13.24 -11.96
N ARG A 119 3.11 12.40 -12.07
CA ARG A 119 1.77 12.79 -12.56
C ARG A 119 0.70 12.46 -11.53
N GLN A 120 -0.46 13.07 -11.70
CA GLN A 120 -1.63 12.84 -10.85
C GLN A 120 -2.86 12.63 -11.72
N GLN A 121 -3.58 11.53 -11.47
CA GLN A 121 -4.89 11.29 -12.04
C GLN A 121 -5.99 11.57 -11.00
N LYS A 122 -7.06 12.25 -11.43
CA LYS A 122 -8.18 12.62 -10.56
C LYS A 122 -8.83 11.34 -10.00
N LYS A 123 -9.15 11.34 -8.69
CA LYS A 123 -9.72 10.21 -7.92
C LYS A 123 -8.81 8.98 -7.72
N ILE A 124 -7.77 8.81 -8.54
CA ILE A 124 -6.82 7.68 -8.44
C ILE A 124 -5.61 8.05 -7.59
N GLY A 125 -5.06 9.26 -7.73
CA GLY A 125 -3.90 9.70 -6.96
C GLY A 125 -2.66 9.92 -7.82
N PHE A 126 -1.49 9.71 -7.23
CA PHE A 126 -0.19 10.01 -7.84
C PHE A 126 0.50 8.74 -8.34
N HIS A 127 1.22 8.88 -9.44
CA HIS A 127 2.13 7.86 -9.97
C HIS A 127 3.36 8.54 -10.56
N ARG A 128 4.42 7.75 -10.72
CA ARG A 128 5.65 8.20 -11.34
C ARG A 128 5.94 7.45 -12.62
N LEU A 129 6.44 8.17 -13.60
CA LEU A 129 6.77 7.72 -14.94
C LEU A 129 8.25 7.95 -15.20
N PHE A 130 8.92 6.97 -15.77
CA PHE A 130 10.34 7.07 -16.10
C PHE A 130 10.75 6.01 -17.12
N VAL A 131 11.89 6.24 -17.78
CA VAL A 131 12.54 5.25 -18.64
C VAL A 131 13.76 4.68 -17.92
N TYR A 132 13.92 3.37 -18.01
CA TYR A 132 15.11 2.68 -17.50
C TYR A 132 15.38 1.42 -18.34
N GLN A 133 16.61 1.23 -18.80
CA GLN A 133 16.99 0.05 -19.60
C GLN A 133 16.01 -0.22 -20.77
N GLU A 134 15.77 0.78 -21.61
CA GLU A 134 14.90 0.69 -22.82
C GLU A 134 13.42 0.33 -22.55
N ARG A 135 12.96 0.51 -21.31
CA ARG A 135 11.57 0.30 -20.92
C ARG A 135 11.00 1.54 -20.28
N ALA A 136 9.73 1.81 -20.56
CA ALA A 136 8.95 2.81 -19.86
C ALA A 136 8.29 2.17 -18.63
N TYR A 137 8.22 2.91 -17.53
CA TYR A 137 7.65 2.43 -16.27
C TYR A 137 6.58 3.37 -15.74
N LEU A 138 5.58 2.78 -15.09
CA LEU A 138 4.67 3.46 -14.19
C LEU A 138 4.78 2.79 -12.82
N SER A 139 5.01 3.56 -11.77
CA SER A 139 5.09 3.02 -10.42
C SER A 139 4.39 3.85 -9.39
N SER A 140 3.64 3.18 -8.52
CA SER A 140 2.90 3.81 -7.44
C SER A 140 2.53 2.82 -6.33
N CYS A 141 2.33 3.34 -5.13
CA CYS A 141 1.84 2.65 -3.97
C CYS A 141 0.31 2.82 -3.85
N ILE A 142 -0.44 1.72 -3.98
CA ILE A 142 -1.86 1.67 -3.66
C ILE A 142 -2.02 1.43 -2.16
N ASN A 143 -2.90 2.21 -1.53
CA ASN A 143 -3.16 2.15 -0.10
C ASN A 143 -4.54 1.58 0.18
N PRO A 144 -4.79 1.09 1.41
CA PRO A 144 -6.10 0.54 1.77
C PRO A 144 -7.22 1.59 1.75
N ARG A 145 -6.87 2.87 1.77
CA ARG A 145 -7.78 4.02 1.77
C ARG A 145 -7.13 5.19 1.04
N GLY A 146 -7.97 6.02 0.43
CA GLY A 146 -7.51 7.20 -0.31
C GLY A 146 -6.82 6.85 -1.62
N GLY A 147 -6.06 7.78 -2.18
CA GLY A 147 -5.44 7.62 -3.48
C GLY A 147 -4.11 6.85 -3.44
N SER A 148 -3.65 6.49 -4.63
CA SER A 148 -2.28 6.05 -4.89
C SER A 148 -1.25 7.16 -4.63
N MET A 149 -0.04 6.77 -4.23
CA MET A 149 0.98 7.66 -3.69
C MET A 149 2.39 7.23 -4.08
N VAL A 150 3.31 8.19 -4.13
CA VAL A 150 4.70 7.96 -4.55
C VAL A 150 5.74 8.53 -3.59
N THR A 151 5.35 9.38 -2.64
CA THR A 151 6.27 9.96 -1.65
C THR A 151 5.87 9.64 -0.22
N SER A 152 6.88 9.63 0.66
CA SER A 152 6.69 9.52 2.11
C SER A 152 5.70 10.55 2.67
N TYR A 153 5.74 11.78 2.13
CA TYR A 153 4.83 12.85 2.56
C TYR A 153 3.38 12.56 2.17
N GLN A 154 3.13 12.17 0.92
CA GLN A 154 1.79 11.77 0.46
C GLN A 154 1.27 10.62 1.33
N PHE A 155 2.11 9.59 1.54
CA PHE A 155 1.79 8.41 2.33
C PHE A 155 1.35 8.78 3.76
N LYS A 156 2.14 9.61 4.44
CA LYS A 156 1.81 10.09 5.79
C LYS A 156 0.53 10.93 5.79
N LYS A 157 0.38 11.87 4.85
CA LYS A 157 -0.79 12.76 4.77
C LYS A 157 -2.09 11.97 4.58
N ASN A 158 -2.09 10.97 3.70
CA ASN A 158 -3.25 10.11 3.47
C ASN A 158 -3.64 9.35 4.75
N ARG A 159 -2.64 8.81 5.46
CA ARG A 159 -2.85 8.14 6.73
C ARG A 159 -3.47 9.06 7.77
N ASP A 160 -2.95 10.27 7.91
CA ASP A 160 -3.45 11.25 8.88
C ASP A 160 -4.94 11.60 8.61
N ILE A 161 -5.37 11.61 7.34
CA ILE A 161 -6.76 11.90 6.94
C ILE A 161 -7.71 10.70 7.15
N TYR A 162 -7.27 9.48 6.84
CA TYR A 162 -8.15 8.31 6.74
C TYR A 162 -8.06 7.34 7.93
N ASP A 163 -6.97 7.39 8.70
CA ASP A 163 -6.74 6.44 9.79
C ASP A 163 -7.12 6.98 11.16
N VAL A 164 -7.07 8.31 11.35
CA VAL A 164 -7.37 8.95 12.64
C VAL A 164 -8.88 9.20 12.82
N ARG A 165 -9.73 8.80 11.85
CA ARG A 165 -11.19 8.93 11.97
C ARG A 165 -11.75 8.09 13.13
N SER A 166 -12.75 8.63 13.84
CA SER A 166 -13.31 8.15 15.12
C SER A 166 -13.58 6.64 15.21
N ARG A 167 -14.06 6.00 14.13
CA ARG A 167 -14.33 4.55 14.12
C ARG A 167 -13.07 3.71 14.32
N ARG A 168 -11.92 4.11 13.77
CA ARG A 168 -10.66 3.37 13.95
C ARG A 168 -10.04 3.63 15.31
N LEU A 169 -10.23 4.83 15.87
CA LEU A 169 -9.78 5.16 17.22
C LEU A 169 -10.40 4.22 18.27
N LEU A 170 -11.71 3.95 18.17
CA LEU A 170 -12.38 2.99 19.07
C LEU A 170 -11.79 1.57 18.93
N LEU A 171 -11.65 1.07 17.69
CA LEU A 171 -11.08 -0.25 17.43
C LEU A 171 -9.62 -0.35 17.91
N TRP A 172 -8.86 0.74 17.80
CA TRP A 172 -7.50 0.84 18.31
C TRP A 172 -7.46 0.85 19.84
N LEU A 173 -8.31 1.62 20.52
CA LEU A 173 -8.46 1.59 21.98
C LEU A 173 -8.81 0.18 22.50
N LEU A 174 -9.56 -0.58 21.71
CA LEU A 174 -9.90 -1.98 22.00
C LEU A 174 -8.79 -2.98 21.62
N GLY A 175 -7.69 -2.52 21.03
CA GLY A 175 -6.54 -3.35 20.62
C GLY A 175 -6.79 -4.20 19.37
N GLN A 176 -7.87 -3.96 18.62
CA GLN A 176 -8.28 -4.81 17.48
C GLN A 176 -7.57 -4.48 16.17
N VAL A 177 -7.07 -3.24 16.04
CA VAL A 177 -6.35 -2.75 14.85
C VAL A 177 -5.21 -1.84 15.26
N LYS A 178 -4.15 -1.76 14.44
CA LYS A 178 -3.15 -0.68 14.57
C LYS A 178 -3.80 0.65 14.19
N LEU A 179 -3.45 1.73 14.88
CA LEU A 179 -3.97 3.07 14.59
C LEU A 179 -3.58 3.50 13.17
N GLN A 180 -2.34 3.21 12.77
CA GLN A 180 -1.77 3.57 11.48
C GLN A 180 -1.65 2.33 10.59
N ASP A 181 -2.18 2.41 9.37
CA ASP A 181 -1.97 1.41 8.32
C ASP A 181 -0.74 1.78 7.49
N ASN A 182 0.30 0.95 7.58
CA ASN A 182 1.54 1.13 6.84
C ASN A 182 1.67 0.11 5.71
N ARG A 183 0.54 -0.39 5.22
CA ARG A 183 0.48 -1.37 4.15
C ARG A 183 0.40 -0.69 2.79
N CYS A 184 1.08 -1.26 1.83
CA CYS A 184 1.18 -0.74 0.48
C CYS A 184 1.15 -1.91 -0.50
N LEU A 185 0.26 -1.85 -1.48
CA LEU A 185 0.37 -2.65 -2.69
C LEU A 185 1.16 -1.83 -3.71
N TRP A 186 2.44 -2.15 -3.84
CA TRP A 186 3.32 -1.46 -4.76
C TRP A 186 3.19 -2.03 -6.15
N ALA A 187 2.63 -1.23 -7.06
CA ALA A 187 2.50 -1.54 -8.47
C ALA A 187 3.70 -0.95 -9.24
N HIS A 188 4.27 -1.76 -10.11
CA HIS A 188 5.39 -1.39 -10.97
C HIS A 188 5.16 -2.01 -12.35
N LEU A 189 4.55 -1.22 -13.22
CA LEU A 189 4.17 -1.58 -14.58
C LEU A 189 5.30 -1.18 -15.53
N SER A 190 5.51 -1.95 -16.59
CA SER A 190 6.45 -1.62 -17.64
C SER A 190 6.06 -2.17 -19.00
N ILE A 191 6.43 -1.43 -20.04
CA ILE A 191 6.38 -1.87 -21.44
C ILE A 191 7.73 -1.55 -22.10
N PRO A 192 8.15 -2.32 -23.12
CA PRO A 192 9.35 -1.98 -23.88
C PRO A 192 9.11 -0.72 -24.73
N LEU A 193 10.16 0.05 -25.00
CA LEU A 193 10.01 1.27 -25.83
C LEU A 193 9.89 0.96 -27.32
N GLU A 194 10.61 -0.04 -27.85
CA GLU A 194 10.51 -0.52 -29.26
C GLU A 194 10.37 0.61 -30.31
N ASN A 195 11.21 1.64 -30.21
CA ASN A 195 11.24 2.85 -31.07
C ASN A 195 10.09 3.86 -30.87
N SER A 196 9.20 3.65 -29.90
CA SER A 196 8.23 4.65 -29.46
C SER A 196 8.88 5.72 -28.57
N SER A 197 8.27 6.91 -28.54
CA SER A 197 8.69 7.95 -27.59
C SER A 197 8.29 7.58 -26.15
N PRO A 198 9.05 8.02 -25.14
CA PRO A 198 8.68 7.83 -23.74
C PRO A 198 7.24 8.29 -23.43
N GLU A 199 6.82 9.42 -23.99
CA GLU A 199 5.48 9.97 -23.80
C GLU A 199 4.37 9.07 -24.36
N ALA A 200 4.58 8.45 -25.53
CA ALA A 200 3.62 7.51 -26.10
C ALA A 200 3.52 6.26 -25.22
N ALA A 201 4.65 5.73 -24.76
CA ALA A 201 4.69 4.59 -23.85
C ALA A 201 4.04 4.90 -22.49
N TYR A 202 4.23 6.12 -21.96
CA TYR A 202 3.56 6.56 -20.75
C TYR A 202 2.04 6.62 -20.90
N GLN A 203 1.52 7.05 -22.05
CA GLN A 203 0.08 7.05 -22.30
C GLN A 203 -0.51 5.64 -22.24
N VAL A 204 0.19 4.64 -22.80
CA VAL A 204 -0.24 3.23 -22.69
C VAL A 204 -0.32 2.79 -21.22
N LEU A 205 0.71 3.07 -20.43
CA LEU A 205 0.73 2.72 -19.00
C LEU A 205 -0.34 3.47 -18.20
N GLU A 206 -0.57 4.75 -18.51
CA GLU A 206 -1.60 5.58 -17.86
C GLU A 206 -3.02 5.19 -18.25
N ASN A 207 -3.23 4.53 -19.39
CA ASN A 207 -4.52 3.96 -19.79
C ASN A 207 -4.82 2.65 -19.04
N VAL A 208 -3.80 1.85 -18.74
CA VAL A 208 -3.93 0.61 -17.94
C VAL A 208 -4.15 0.92 -16.45
N TRP A 209 -3.54 2.01 -15.96
CA TRP A 209 -3.46 2.30 -14.54
C TRP A 209 -4.81 2.40 -13.79
N PRO A 210 -5.86 3.05 -14.34
CA PRO A 210 -7.17 3.12 -13.69
C PRO A 210 -7.77 1.75 -13.37
N ASP A 211 -7.81 0.84 -14.35
CA ASP A 211 -8.40 -0.48 -14.18
C ASP A 211 -7.61 -1.31 -13.16
N TRP A 212 -6.28 -1.23 -13.23
CA TRP A 212 -5.40 -1.88 -12.26
C TRP A 212 -5.62 -1.34 -10.85
N TYR A 213 -5.69 -0.01 -10.71
CA TYR A 213 -5.89 0.65 -9.44
C TYR A 213 -7.24 0.30 -8.82
N ASP A 214 -8.33 0.43 -9.59
CA ASP A 214 -9.69 0.21 -9.09
C ASP A 214 -9.88 -1.23 -8.62
N TRP A 215 -9.36 -2.21 -9.37
CA TRP A 215 -9.40 -3.61 -8.94
C TRP A 215 -8.73 -3.80 -7.58
N TRP A 216 -7.51 -3.29 -7.42
CA TRP A 216 -6.74 -3.44 -6.17
C TRP A 216 -7.25 -2.59 -5.02
N TYR A 217 -7.86 -1.45 -5.29
CA TYR A 217 -8.51 -0.63 -4.28
C TYR A 217 -9.68 -1.39 -3.64
N LEU A 218 -10.47 -2.12 -4.43
CA LEU A 218 -11.57 -2.95 -3.95
C LEU A 218 -11.12 -4.27 -3.31
N HIS A 219 -10.01 -4.84 -3.78
CA HIS A 219 -9.48 -6.14 -3.34
C HIS A 219 -8.26 -6.00 -2.41
N PHE A 220 -8.09 -4.84 -1.77
CA PHE A 220 -6.96 -4.60 -0.89
C PHE A 220 -6.94 -5.66 0.24
N PRO A 221 -5.77 -6.26 0.56
CA PRO A 221 -5.66 -7.29 1.59
C PRO A 221 -6.31 -6.88 2.91
N LYS A 222 -7.13 -7.76 3.49
CA LYS A 222 -7.72 -7.53 4.81
C LYS A 222 -6.65 -7.69 5.92
N PRO A 223 -6.75 -6.94 7.02
CA PRO A 223 -5.83 -7.05 8.16
C PRO A 223 -6.06 -8.29 9.02
#